data_AF-R7HTD3-F1
#
_entry.id   AF-R7HTD3-F1
#
_cell.length_a   1.000
_cell.length_b   1.000
_cell.length_c   1.000
_cell.angle_alpha   90.00
_cell.angle_beta   90.00
_cell.angle_gamma   90.00
#
_symmetry.space_group_name_H-M   'P 1'
#
loop_
_entity.id
_entity.type
_entity.pdbx_description
1 polymer ?
#
loop_
_entity_poly.entity_id
_entity_poly.type
_entity_poly.pdbx_seq_one_letter_code
_entity_poly.pdbx_strand_id
1 'polypeptide(L)'
;MLIQAARLGFTLAEVLITLGIIGVVAALTMPSLVVHYKDKQTAIALKKFYSSMSQALNAAIAKNGETESWGADNFVNSGDSDTGDASTDDANNKDMVRANITPFIKELKLLKDCGRKADGCFPDGMIKRLDGTNDRNIERQTRYYKVILSDGTMLALSGEELAATSNFEIWADINGSKSPNTLGKDVFMFAIKNNKFEPYSTVSTGDMINICSPFQNKDGASRGYSCANWVLQNENLDYLYCDDLNWQTKTKCK
;
A
#
# COMPACT_ATOMS: atom_id res chain seq x y z
N MET A 1 10.52 -65.72 38.39
CA MET A 1 11.18 -64.44 38.70
C MET A 1 10.59 -63.41 37.74
N LEU A 2 9.61 -62.62 38.19
CA LEU A 2 8.91 -61.66 37.35
C LEU A 2 9.75 -60.38 37.23
N ILE A 3 10.17 -60.05 36.01
CA ILE A 3 10.87 -58.82 35.69
C ILE A 3 9.84 -57.69 35.75
N GLN A 4 9.93 -56.84 36.78
CA GLN A 4 9.08 -55.68 36.95
C GLN A 4 9.62 -54.56 36.05
N ALA A 5 8.94 -54.27 34.94
CA ALA A 5 9.28 -53.14 34.08
C ALA A 5 9.03 -51.83 34.85
N ALA A 6 10.11 -51.11 35.20
CA ALA A 6 10.01 -49.80 35.82
C ALA A 6 9.36 -48.82 34.83
N ARG A 7 8.16 -48.32 35.16
CA ARG A 7 7.55 -47.20 34.43
C ARG A 7 8.31 -45.92 34.78
N LEU A 8 9.26 -45.55 33.93
CA LEU A 8 9.92 -44.25 33.97
C LEU A 8 8.95 -43.20 33.40
N GLY A 9 8.26 -42.47 34.28
CA GLY A 9 7.41 -41.33 33.92
C GLY A 9 8.05 -40.03 34.39
N PHE A 10 7.86 -38.96 33.62
CA PHE A 10 8.27 -37.61 34.04
C PHE A 10 7.49 -37.18 35.29
N THR A 11 8.17 -36.52 36.22
CA THR A 11 7.53 -35.91 37.38
C THR A 11 6.70 -34.69 36.94
N LEU A 12 5.66 -34.37 37.72
CA LEU A 12 4.86 -33.17 37.49
C LEU A 12 5.72 -31.89 37.45
N ALA A 13 6.74 -31.81 38.32
CA ALA A 13 7.64 -30.67 38.39
C ALA A 13 8.49 -30.53 37.12
N GLU A 14 9.04 -31.63 36.58
CA GLU A 14 9.79 -31.61 35.31
C GLU A 14 8.91 -31.13 34.14
N VAL A 15 7.68 -31.61 34.06
CA VAL A 15 6.72 -31.17 33.02
C VAL A 15 6.37 -29.69 33.17
N LEU A 16 6.15 -29.20 34.40
CA LEU A 16 5.84 -27.78 34.64
C LEU A 16 7.03 -26.85 34.33
N ILE A 17 8.25 -27.24 34.70
CA ILE A 17 9.45 -26.45 34.40
C ILE A 17 9.69 -26.40 32.88
N THR A 18 9.57 -27.54 32.20
CA THR A 18 9.75 -27.61 30.74
C THR A 18 8.70 -26.78 29.98
N LEU A 19 7.42 -26.89 30.34
CA LEU A 19 6.36 -26.04 29.78
C LEU A 19 6.58 -24.56 30.12
N GLY A 20 7.06 -24.24 31.32
CA GLY A 20 7.42 -22.88 31.72
C GLY A 20 8.52 -22.29 30.85
N ILE A 21 9.60 -23.03 30.63
CA ILE A 21 10.72 -22.61 29.78
C ILE A 21 10.27 -22.42 28.33
N ILE A 22 9.54 -23.40 27.76
CA ILE A 22 9.01 -23.31 26.39
C ILE A 22 8.06 -22.10 26.27
N GLY A 23 7.20 -21.88 27.26
CA GLY A 23 6.28 -20.75 27.29
C GLY A 23 6.99 -19.40 27.26
N VAL A 24 8.04 -19.22 28.08
CA VAL A 24 8.83 -17.98 28.10
C VAL A 24 9.56 -17.76 26.77
N VAL A 25 10.23 -18.79 26.25
CA VAL A 25 10.97 -18.68 24.97
C VAL A 25 10.01 -18.39 23.81
N ALA A 26 8.86 -19.05 23.75
CA ALA A 26 7.84 -18.80 22.73
C ALA A 26 7.30 -17.36 22.84
N ALA A 27 7.03 -16.87 24.05
CA ALA A 27 6.53 -15.50 24.26
C ALA A 27 7.52 -14.43 23.76
N LEU A 28 8.83 -14.67 23.88
CA LEU A 28 9.85 -13.75 23.39
C LEU A 28 10.06 -13.82 21.86
N THR A 29 9.80 -14.97 21.23
CA THR A 29 10.13 -15.20 19.82
C THR A 29 8.93 -15.03 18.87
N MET A 30 7.71 -15.36 19.31
CA MET A 30 6.50 -15.29 18.49
C MET A 30 6.22 -13.89 17.91
N PRO A 31 6.33 -12.78 18.66
CA PRO A 31 6.02 -11.45 18.12
C PRO A 31 6.91 -11.07 16.93
N SER A 32 8.23 -11.29 17.04
CA SER A 32 9.19 -10.97 15.97
C SER A 32 8.94 -11.83 14.73
N LEU A 33 8.70 -13.12 14.90
CA LEU A 33 8.42 -14.02 13.77
C LEU A 33 7.15 -13.63 13.02
N VAL A 34 6.08 -13.28 13.75
CA VAL A 34 4.81 -12.86 13.15
C VAL A 34 4.96 -11.55 12.37
N VAL A 35 5.72 -10.59 12.89
CA VAL A 35 6.01 -9.32 12.21
C VAL A 35 6.76 -9.58 10.91
N HIS A 36 7.89 -10.30 10.95
CA HIS A 36 8.67 -10.61 9.75
C HIS A 36 7.88 -11.39 8.70
N TYR A 37 7.02 -12.31 9.14
CA TYR A 37 6.12 -13.03 8.24
C TYR A 37 5.14 -12.09 7.54
N LYS A 38 4.50 -11.17 8.28
CA LYS A 38 3.56 -10.18 7.71
C LYS A 38 4.26 -9.22 6.74
N ASP A 39 5.48 -8.79 7.05
CA ASP A 39 6.25 -7.94 6.15
C ASP A 39 6.57 -8.67 4.85
N LYS A 40 6.97 -9.95 4.93
CA LYS A 40 7.22 -10.74 3.72
C LYS A 40 5.94 -10.96 2.91
N GLN A 41 4.80 -11.22 3.57
CA GLN A 41 3.50 -11.30 2.90
C GLN A 41 3.16 -10.01 2.16
N THR A 42 3.39 -8.86 2.80
CA THR A 42 3.15 -7.53 2.23
C THR A 42 4.02 -7.28 1.00
N ALA A 43 5.32 -7.57 1.08
CA ALA A 43 6.22 -7.43 -0.05
C ALA A 43 5.81 -8.30 -1.25
N ILE A 44 5.38 -9.54 -0.99
CA ILE A 44 4.88 -10.45 -2.04
C ILE A 44 3.56 -9.93 -2.63
N ALA A 45 2.64 -9.48 -1.77
CA ALA A 45 1.35 -8.92 -2.20
C ALA A 45 1.56 -7.68 -3.08
N LEU A 46 2.47 -6.78 -2.70
CA LEU A 46 2.78 -5.58 -3.48
C LEU A 46 3.40 -5.93 -4.84
N LYS A 47 4.30 -6.90 -4.89
CA LYS A 47 4.92 -7.35 -6.15
C LYS A 47 3.88 -7.96 -7.10
N LYS A 48 2.97 -8.76 -6.56
CA LYS A 48 1.82 -9.31 -7.30
C LYS A 48 0.91 -8.19 -7.81
N PHE A 49 0.56 -7.25 -6.92
CA PHE A 49 -0.25 -6.08 -7.25
C PHE A 49 0.38 -5.29 -8.41
N TYR A 50 1.66 -4.93 -8.29
CA TYR A 50 2.40 -4.19 -9.32
C TYR A 50 2.37 -4.92 -10.67
N SER A 51 2.68 -6.23 -10.68
CA SER A 51 2.63 -7.02 -11.91
C SER A 51 1.23 -7.05 -12.53
N SER A 52 0.18 -7.18 -11.73
CA SER A 52 -1.20 -7.18 -12.20
C SER A 52 -1.61 -5.82 -12.78
N MET A 53 -1.22 -4.72 -12.14
CA MET A 53 -1.54 -3.37 -12.62
C MET A 53 -0.78 -3.03 -13.90
N SER A 54 0.51 -3.36 -14.01
CA SER A 54 1.28 -3.18 -15.24
C SER A 54 0.68 -3.98 -16.40
N GLN A 55 0.22 -5.21 -16.16
CA GLN A 55 -0.47 -6.01 -17.19
C GLN A 55 -1.80 -5.39 -17.61
N ALA A 56 -2.61 -4.93 -16.65
CA ALA A 56 -3.88 -4.25 -16.94
C ALA A 56 -3.67 -2.96 -17.72
N LEU A 57 -2.63 -2.17 -17.39
CA LEU A 57 -2.30 -0.96 -18.13
C LEU A 57 -1.91 -1.27 -19.57
N ASN A 58 -1.04 -2.26 -19.79
CA ASN A 58 -0.66 -2.66 -21.16
C ASN A 58 -1.86 -3.13 -21.98
N ALA A 59 -2.79 -3.88 -21.37
CA ALA A 59 -4.03 -4.30 -22.02
C ALA A 59 -4.93 -3.10 -22.36
N ALA A 60 -5.04 -2.13 -21.45
CA ALA A 60 -5.82 -0.92 -21.65
C ALA A 60 -5.27 -0.06 -22.79
N ILE A 61 -3.93 0.12 -22.85
CA ILE A 61 -3.25 0.86 -23.91
C ILE A 61 -3.43 0.17 -25.28
N ALA A 62 -3.31 -1.16 -25.32
CA ALA A 62 -3.47 -1.91 -26.57
C ALA A 62 -4.89 -1.75 -27.19
N LYS A 63 -5.91 -1.50 -26.36
CA LYS A 63 -7.30 -1.35 -26.81
C LYS A 63 -7.73 0.10 -27.02
N ASN A 64 -7.23 1.04 -26.21
CA ASN A 64 -7.74 2.42 -26.14
C ASN A 64 -6.71 3.47 -26.56
N GLY A 65 -5.49 3.07 -26.94
CA GLY A 65 -4.40 3.98 -27.26
C GLY A 65 -3.65 4.48 -26.03
N GLU A 66 -2.69 5.37 -26.26
CA GLU A 66 -1.77 5.86 -25.25
C GLU A 66 -2.45 6.70 -24.16
N THR A 67 -1.86 6.69 -22.96
CA THR A 67 -2.40 7.31 -21.75
C THR A 67 -2.54 8.84 -21.84
N GLU A 68 -1.81 9.48 -22.76
CA GLU A 68 -1.94 10.92 -23.04
C GLU A 68 -3.33 11.29 -23.57
N SER A 69 -3.99 10.36 -24.28
CA SER A 69 -5.34 10.58 -24.81
C SER A 69 -6.44 10.41 -23.76
N TRP A 70 -6.09 9.96 -22.54
CA TRP A 70 -7.05 9.63 -21.50
C TRP A 70 -7.45 10.85 -20.65
N GLY A 71 -6.89 12.04 -20.89
CA GLY A 71 -7.39 13.30 -20.34
C GLY A 71 -7.19 13.47 -18.82
N ALA A 72 -6.01 13.14 -18.28
CA ALA A 72 -5.72 13.31 -16.86
C ALA A 72 -5.96 14.75 -16.35
N ASP A 73 -5.72 15.77 -17.17
CA ASP A 73 -5.94 17.19 -16.83
C ASP A 73 -7.42 17.53 -16.54
N ASN A 74 -8.34 16.76 -17.13
CA ASN A 74 -9.77 16.94 -16.92
C ASN A 74 -10.25 16.36 -15.57
N PHE A 75 -9.42 15.57 -14.88
CA PHE A 75 -9.73 15.07 -13.52
C PHE A 75 -9.62 16.18 -12.47
N VAL A 76 -8.68 17.11 -12.65
CA VAL A 76 -8.31 18.15 -11.67
C VAL A 76 -9.32 19.30 -11.65
N ASN A 77 -9.90 19.64 -12.81
CA ASN A 77 -10.92 20.70 -12.94
C ASN A 77 -12.29 20.35 -12.34
N SER A 78 -12.36 19.29 -11.53
CA SER A 78 -13.58 18.75 -10.97
C SER A 78 -13.81 19.13 -9.52
N GLY A 79 -13.78 20.45 -9.28
CA GLY A 79 -14.23 21.10 -8.06
C GLY A 79 -13.69 20.45 -6.79
N ASP A 80 -12.44 20.72 -6.45
CA ASP A 80 -11.86 20.28 -5.19
C ASP A 80 -12.42 21.15 -4.07
N SER A 81 -13.28 20.58 -3.23
CA SER A 81 -13.51 21.12 -1.91
C SER A 81 -12.87 20.17 -0.90
N ASP A 82 -11.67 20.52 -0.44
CA ASP A 82 -11.01 19.93 0.73
C ASP A 82 -11.91 19.94 1.99
N THR A 83 -13.00 20.70 1.96
CA THR A 83 -14.11 20.60 2.89
C THR A 83 -15.00 19.44 2.45
N GLY A 84 -14.96 18.33 3.19
CA GLY A 84 -15.73 17.10 2.94
C GLY A 84 -17.26 17.25 3.04
N ASP A 85 -17.82 18.19 2.30
CA ASP A 85 -19.24 18.26 2.00
C ASP A 85 -19.47 17.61 0.63
N ALA A 86 -20.25 16.53 0.65
CA ALA A 86 -20.72 15.86 -0.55
C ALA A 86 -21.88 16.68 -1.16
N SER A 87 -21.60 17.92 -1.58
CA SER A 87 -22.54 18.79 -2.27
C SER A 87 -21.72 19.50 -3.35
N THR A 88 -21.98 19.38 -4.65
CA THR A 88 -23.24 19.30 -5.37
C THR A 88 -23.09 18.49 -6.65
N ASP A 89 -24.24 18.04 -7.15
CA ASP A 89 -24.43 17.31 -8.39
C ASP A 89 -23.95 18.06 -9.64
N ASP A 90 -22.69 17.83 -10.01
CA ASP A 90 -22.27 18.04 -11.39
C ASP A 90 -22.11 16.67 -12.06
N ALA A 91 -23.24 16.11 -12.50
CA ALA A 91 -23.30 14.81 -13.20
C ALA A 91 -22.30 14.77 -14.37
N ASN A 92 -22.14 15.90 -15.07
CA ASN A 92 -21.20 16.07 -16.17
C ASN A 92 -19.74 15.81 -15.78
N ASN A 93 -19.35 16.20 -14.56
CA ASN A 93 -17.96 16.09 -14.09
C ASN A 93 -17.64 14.71 -13.50
N LYS A 94 -18.65 14.05 -12.90
CA LYS A 94 -18.57 12.63 -12.49
C LYS A 94 -18.40 11.71 -13.70
N ASP A 95 -19.08 12.01 -14.80
CA ASP A 95 -19.05 11.22 -16.03
C ASP A 95 -17.74 11.38 -16.81
N MET A 96 -17.15 12.59 -16.85
CA MET A 96 -15.83 12.82 -17.46
C MET A 96 -14.69 12.11 -16.73
N VAL A 97 -14.66 12.21 -15.40
CA VAL A 97 -13.67 11.52 -14.55
C VAL A 97 -13.74 10.00 -14.75
N ARG A 98 -14.95 9.46 -14.78
CA ARG A 98 -15.18 8.04 -15.10
C ARG A 98 -14.66 7.71 -16.49
N ALA A 99 -14.99 8.51 -17.51
CA ALA A 99 -14.60 8.26 -18.90
C ALA A 99 -13.07 8.18 -19.08
N ASN A 100 -12.32 9.05 -18.40
CA ASN A 100 -10.86 9.14 -18.51
C ASN A 100 -10.14 7.91 -17.97
N ILE A 101 -10.62 7.35 -16.85
CA ILE A 101 -9.98 6.18 -16.22
C ILE A 101 -10.62 4.85 -16.60
N THR A 102 -11.76 4.89 -17.30
CA THR A 102 -12.49 3.73 -17.79
C THR A 102 -11.61 2.73 -18.56
N PRO A 103 -10.68 3.15 -19.45
CA PRO A 103 -9.78 2.21 -20.12
C PRO A 103 -9.04 1.29 -19.16
N PHE A 104 -8.46 1.86 -18.10
CA PHE A 104 -7.70 1.11 -17.11
C PHE A 104 -8.60 0.28 -16.20
N ILE A 105 -9.66 0.89 -15.64
CA ILE A 105 -10.58 0.23 -14.71
C ILE A 105 -11.28 -0.98 -15.34
N LYS A 106 -11.60 -0.93 -16.64
CA LYS A 106 -12.24 -2.05 -17.36
C LYS A 106 -11.36 -3.29 -17.48
N GLU A 107 -10.04 -3.15 -17.43
CA GLU A 107 -9.11 -4.28 -17.46
C GLU A 107 -8.88 -4.87 -16.06
N LEU A 108 -9.43 -4.25 -15.01
CA LEU A 108 -9.35 -4.72 -13.64
C LEU A 108 -10.55 -5.60 -13.27
N LYS A 109 -10.29 -6.60 -12.41
CA LYS A 109 -11.34 -7.44 -11.82
C LYS A 109 -11.88 -6.75 -10.58
N LEU A 110 -13.04 -6.10 -10.69
CA LEU A 110 -13.65 -5.35 -9.61
C LEU A 110 -14.55 -6.23 -8.74
N LEU A 111 -14.47 -6.03 -7.42
CA LEU A 111 -15.45 -6.47 -6.44
C LEU A 111 -16.51 -5.39 -6.20
N LYS A 112 -16.08 -4.13 -6.10
CA LYS A 112 -16.95 -2.98 -5.86
C LYS A 112 -16.43 -1.75 -6.60
N ASP A 113 -17.33 -0.97 -7.19
CA ASP A 113 -17.04 0.32 -7.81
C ASP A 113 -17.82 1.41 -7.06
N CYS A 114 -17.12 2.26 -6.31
CA CYS A 114 -17.72 3.35 -5.57
C CYS A 114 -17.72 4.68 -6.37
N GLY A 115 -17.03 4.71 -7.52
CA GLY A 115 -16.72 5.95 -8.21
C GLY A 115 -16.15 6.99 -7.25
N ARG A 116 -16.71 8.20 -7.25
CA ARG A 116 -16.26 9.30 -6.37
C ARG A 116 -16.96 9.33 -5.01
N LYS A 117 -17.95 8.46 -4.78
CA LYS A 117 -18.78 8.49 -3.57
C LYS A 117 -18.05 7.90 -2.37
N ALA A 118 -18.42 8.36 -1.19
CA ALA A 118 -18.10 7.66 0.05
C ALA A 118 -19.09 6.49 0.21
N ASP A 119 -18.74 5.33 -0.36
CA ASP A 119 -19.55 4.10 -0.35
C ASP A 119 -18.74 2.90 0.18
N GLY A 120 -17.79 3.12 1.09
CA GLY A 120 -17.01 2.08 1.74
C GLY A 120 -16.00 1.36 0.84
N CYS A 121 -15.42 2.05 -0.16
CA CYS A 121 -14.27 1.52 -0.89
C CYS A 121 -12.97 1.71 -0.12
N PHE A 122 -12.93 2.65 0.83
CA PHE A 122 -11.89 2.79 1.84
C PHE A 122 -12.53 2.92 3.24
N PRO A 123 -11.79 2.59 4.31
CA PRO A 123 -12.22 2.91 5.66
C PRO A 123 -12.43 4.43 5.83
N ASP A 124 -13.51 4.83 6.48
CA ASP A 124 -13.74 6.22 6.85
C ASP A 124 -12.81 6.62 8.00
N GLY A 125 -11.60 7.04 7.66
CA GLY A 125 -10.55 7.41 8.59
C GLY A 125 -9.33 8.01 7.89
N MET A 126 -8.49 8.68 8.66
CA MET A 126 -7.23 9.23 8.13
C MET A 126 -6.23 8.10 7.92
N ILE A 127 -5.66 8.04 6.71
CA ILE A 127 -4.44 7.28 6.45
C ILE A 127 -3.32 7.92 7.24
N LYS A 128 -2.50 7.09 7.89
CA LYS A 128 -1.34 7.56 8.64
C LYS A 128 -0.10 7.55 7.77
N ARG A 129 0.78 8.53 7.96
CA ARG A 129 2.16 8.47 7.44
C ARG A 129 3.02 7.60 8.36
N LEU A 130 4.24 7.28 7.90
CA LEU A 130 5.19 6.48 8.68
C LEU A 130 5.60 7.13 10.01
N ASP A 131 5.59 8.46 10.11
CA ASP A 131 5.82 9.20 11.37
C ASP A 131 4.59 9.21 12.31
N GLY A 132 3.49 8.58 11.92
CA GLY A 132 2.24 8.55 12.66
C GLY A 132 1.35 9.78 12.50
N THR A 133 1.78 10.80 11.74
CA THR A 133 0.92 11.95 11.41
C THR A 133 -0.19 11.55 10.44
N ASN A 134 -1.29 12.28 10.46
CA ASN A 134 -2.40 12.04 9.54
C ASN A 134 -2.05 12.60 8.15
N ASP A 135 -2.36 11.83 7.11
CA ASP A 135 -2.26 12.28 5.72
C ASP A 135 -3.60 12.82 5.21
N ARG A 136 -4.50 11.92 4.80
CA ARG A 136 -5.83 12.24 4.27
C ARG A 136 -6.83 11.12 4.50
N ASN A 137 -8.11 11.45 4.41
CA ASN A 137 -9.20 10.47 4.39
C ASN A 137 -9.66 10.27 2.94
N ILE A 138 -9.16 9.21 2.29
CA ILE A 138 -9.48 8.90 0.88
C ILE A 138 -10.98 8.66 0.70
N GLU A 139 -11.64 8.01 1.65
CA GLU A 139 -13.05 7.66 1.55
C GLU A 139 -13.94 8.89 1.38
N ARG A 140 -13.62 9.99 2.08
CA ARG A 140 -14.36 11.25 2.00
C ARG A 140 -13.94 12.18 0.86
N GLN A 141 -12.77 11.95 0.26
CA GLN A 141 -12.30 12.80 -0.83
C GLN A 141 -13.00 12.45 -2.15
N THR A 142 -13.66 13.45 -2.74
CA THR A 142 -14.37 13.31 -4.01
C THR A 142 -13.40 13.31 -5.19
N ARG A 143 -12.21 13.90 -5.08
CA ARG A 143 -11.19 13.90 -6.15
C ARG A 143 -10.78 12.49 -6.64
N TYR A 144 -10.96 11.48 -5.78
CA TYR A 144 -10.58 10.10 -6.09
C TYR A 144 -11.73 9.29 -6.67
N TYR A 145 -11.46 8.58 -7.76
CA TYR A 145 -12.24 7.44 -8.21
C TYR A 145 -11.81 6.19 -7.44
N LYS A 146 -12.73 5.55 -6.73
CA LYS A 146 -12.46 4.50 -5.74
C LYS A 146 -13.09 3.17 -6.14
N VAL A 147 -12.31 2.10 -6.09
CA VAL A 147 -12.75 0.73 -6.37
C VAL A 147 -12.13 -0.27 -5.40
N ILE A 148 -12.78 -1.42 -5.23
CA ILE A 148 -12.21 -2.61 -4.57
C ILE A 148 -12.02 -3.68 -5.65
N LEU A 149 -10.83 -4.28 -5.71
CA LEU A 149 -10.52 -5.40 -6.59
C LEU A 149 -11.05 -6.73 -6.03
N SER A 150 -11.18 -7.74 -6.88
CA SER A 150 -11.64 -9.08 -6.51
C SER A 150 -10.78 -9.78 -5.45
N ASP A 151 -9.52 -9.36 -5.28
CA ASP A 151 -8.63 -9.87 -4.23
C ASP A 151 -8.66 -9.07 -2.93
N GLY A 152 -9.51 -8.05 -2.84
CA GLY A 152 -9.69 -7.19 -1.67
C GLY A 152 -8.81 -5.94 -1.66
N THR A 153 -7.91 -5.77 -2.64
CA THR A 153 -7.11 -4.54 -2.78
C THR A 153 -8.03 -3.34 -3.02
N MET A 154 -7.84 -2.24 -2.29
CA MET A 154 -8.60 -1.00 -2.47
C MET A 154 -7.76 -0.01 -3.27
N LEU A 155 -8.34 0.58 -4.32
CA LEU A 155 -7.67 1.55 -5.18
C LEU A 155 -8.40 2.89 -5.18
N ALA A 156 -7.63 3.96 -5.09
CA ALA A 156 -8.10 5.32 -5.31
C ALA A 156 -7.23 5.99 -6.36
N LEU A 157 -7.85 6.56 -7.38
CA LEU A 157 -7.17 7.10 -8.55
C LEU A 157 -7.59 8.55 -8.79
N SER A 158 -6.66 9.42 -9.11
CA SER A 158 -6.91 10.81 -9.50
C SER A 158 -5.95 11.25 -10.62
N GLY A 159 -6.31 12.27 -11.39
CA GLY A 159 -5.34 12.97 -12.24
C GLY A 159 -4.42 13.87 -11.40
N GLU A 160 -3.19 14.08 -11.84
CA GLU A 160 -2.23 15.02 -11.24
C GLU A 160 -2.05 16.26 -12.14
N GLU A 161 -1.95 17.45 -11.53
CA GLU A 161 -1.90 18.76 -12.22
C GLU A 161 -0.50 19.11 -12.78
N LEU A 162 0.53 18.28 -12.56
CA LEU A 162 1.92 18.67 -12.78
C LEU A 162 2.62 17.91 -13.93
N ALA A 163 2.81 18.68 -15.00
CA ALA A 163 3.79 18.57 -16.10
C ALA A 163 3.45 17.63 -17.29
N ALA A 164 3.13 18.27 -18.43
CA ALA A 164 3.34 17.92 -19.86
C ALA A 164 2.99 16.51 -20.41
N THR A 165 2.71 15.54 -19.54
CA THR A 165 2.38 14.15 -19.83
C THR A 165 1.27 13.77 -18.86
N SER A 166 0.16 13.18 -19.34
CA SER A 166 -0.95 12.78 -18.46
C SER A 166 -0.45 11.89 -17.32
N ASN A 167 -0.55 12.38 -16.08
CA ASN A 167 -0.12 11.68 -14.87
C ASN A 167 -1.38 11.28 -14.07
N PHE A 168 -1.58 9.99 -13.84
CA PHE A 168 -2.58 9.52 -12.88
C PHE A 168 -1.90 9.10 -11.58
N GLU A 169 -2.30 9.69 -10.47
CA GLU A 169 -1.94 9.27 -9.11
C GLU A 169 -2.82 8.08 -8.71
N ILE A 170 -2.20 7.04 -8.15
CA ILE A 170 -2.89 5.84 -7.69
C ILE A 170 -2.45 5.52 -6.27
N TRP A 171 -3.41 5.47 -5.36
CA TRP A 171 -3.26 4.91 -4.02
C TRP A 171 -3.79 3.47 -4.03
N ALA A 172 -3.02 2.57 -3.46
CA ALA A 172 -3.37 1.17 -3.35
C ALA A 172 -3.20 0.69 -1.91
N ASP A 173 -4.30 0.27 -1.29
CA ASP A 173 -4.25 -0.51 -0.07
C ASP A 173 -4.28 -1.99 -0.43
N ILE A 174 -3.15 -2.66 -0.26
CA ILE A 174 -2.96 -4.05 -0.69
C ILE A 174 -3.41 -5.08 0.36
N ASN A 175 -3.80 -4.66 1.56
CA ASN A 175 -4.30 -5.55 2.60
C ASN A 175 -5.82 -5.37 2.86
N GLY A 176 -6.45 -4.41 2.17
CA GLY A 176 -7.87 -4.11 2.24
C GLY A 176 -8.18 -3.25 3.47
N SER A 177 -9.37 -3.39 4.05
CA SER A 177 -9.81 -2.55 5.19
C SER A 177 -9.07 -2.82 6.51
N LYS A 178 -8.00 -3.63 6.49
CA LYS A 178 -7.33 -4.11 7.69
C LYS A 178 -6.34 -3.07 8.18
N SER A 179 -6.35 -2.80 9.48
CA SER A 179 -5.33 -1.94 10.11
C SER A 179 -3.90 -2.41 9.78
N PRO A 180 -2.92 -1.49 9.70
CA PRO A 180 -2.99 -0.10 10.18
C PRO A 180 -3.43 1.01 9.20
N ASN A 181 -3.66 0.78 7.91
CA ASN A 181 -3.94 1.83 6.91
C ASN A 181 -2.87 2.95 6.95
N THR A 182 -1.62 2.55 6.83
CA THR A 182 -0.42 3.39 6.92
C THR A 182 0.31 3.43 5.58
N LEU A 183 0.52 4.64 5.07
CA LEU A 183 1.28 4.92 3.87
C LEU A 183 2.72 4.42 4.01
N GLY A 184 3.17 3.64 3.03
CA GLY A 184 4.46 2.96 3.06
C GLY A 184 4.49 1.70 3.91
N LYS A 185 3.34 1.15 4.33
CA LYS A 185 3.28 -0.13 5.05
C LYS A 185 2.27 -1.09 4.44
N ASP A 186 1.04 -0.65 4.24
CA ASP A 186 -0.03 -1.40 3.58
C ASP A 186 -0.73 -0.57 2.50
N VAL A 187 -0.71 0.76 2.65
CA VAL A 187 -1.07 1.71 1.60
C VAL A 187 0.19 2.14 0.85
N PHE A 188 0.16 2.07 -0.48
CA PHE A 188 1.28 2.40 -1.36
C PHE A 188 0.82 3.31 -2.50
N MET A 189 1.72 4.16 -2.99
CA MET A 189 1.44 5.07 -4.08
C MET A 189 2.19 4.73 -5.35
N PHE A 190 1.49 4.92 -6.46
CA PHE A 190 1.93 4.66 -7.82
C PHE A 190 1.49 5.79 -8.73
N ALA A 191 2.10 5.85 -9.90
CA ALA A 191 1.71 6.73 -10.97
C ALA A 191 1.53 5.94 -12.27
N ILE A 192 0.59 6.40 -13.11
CA ILE A 192 0.62 6.11 -14.54
C ILE A 192 1.21 7.33 -15.22
N LYS A 193 2.37 7.17 -15.84
CA LYS A 193 3.09 8.22 -16.57
C LYS A 193 3.77 7.63 -17.79
N ASN A 194 3.69 8.33 -18.93
CA ASN A 194 4.33 7.91 -20.18
C ASN A 194 4.06 6.43 -20.53
N ASN A 195 2.79 6.01 -20.47
CA ASN A 195 2.36 4.64 -20.73
C ASN A 195 2.92 3.58 -19.76
N LYS A 196 3.44 3.97 -18.58
CA LYS A 196 4.00 3.07 -17.56
C LYS A 196 3.29 3.20 -16.23
N PHE A 197 3.08 2.05 -15.59
CA PHE A 197 2.68 1.98 -14.19
C PHE A 197 3.95 1.85 -13.35
N GLU A 198 4.25 2.86 -12.55
CA GLU A 198 5.50 2.95 -11.79
C GLU A 198 5.26 3.40 -10.33
N PRO A 199 6.13 3.03 -9.38
CA PRO A 199 6.07 3.56 -8.02
C PRO A 199 6.12 5.08 -8.01
N TYR A 200 5.31 5.72 -7.16
CA TYR A 200 5.37 7.16 -7.02
C TYR A 200 6.71 7.60 -6.41
N SER A 201 7.42 8.51 -7.07
CA SER A 201 8.71 9.03 -6.58
C SER A 201 8.76 10.54 -6.72
N THR A 202 9.08 11.22 -5.63
CA THR A 202 9.26 12.69 -5.61
C THR A 202 10.72 13.11 -5.76
N VAL A 203 11.66 12.16 -5.89
CA VAL A 203 13.11 12.45 -5.95
C VAL A 203 13.86 11.65 -7.02
N SER A 204 14.98 12.22 -7.47
CA SER A 204 16.05 11.51 -8.17
C SER A 204 16.74 10.51 -7.25
N THR A 205 17.13 9.37 -7.81
CA THR A 205 17.62 8.10 -7.21
C THR A 205 18.67 8.14 -6.08
N GLY A 206 19.22 9.29 -5.68
CA GLY A 206 20.27 9.41 -4.67
C GLY A 206 19.79 9.58 -3.22
N ASP A 207 18.69 10.31 -2.99
CA ASP A 207 18.27 10.75 -1.64
C ASP A 207 17.16 9.88 -1.02
N MET A 208 16.84 8.75 -1.65
CA MET A 208 15.73 7.88 -1.25
C MET A 208 15.94 7.19 0.12
N ILE A 209 17.06 7.38 0.81
CA ILE A 209 17.30 6.90 2.19
C ILE A 209 16.29 7.53 3.15
N ASN A 210 15.93 8.80 2.95
CA ASN A 210 15.19 9.57 3.93
C ASN A 210 13.66 9.56 3.70
N ILE A 211 13.14 9.17 2.54
CA ILE A 211 11.70 9.34 2.24
C ILE A 211 10.83 8.19 2.77
N CYS A 212 11.46 7.04 3.01
CA CYS A 212 10.83 5.81 3.45
C CYS A 212 11.20 5.40 4.85
N SER A 213 11.22 6.37 5.76
CA SER A 213 11.60 6.13 7.14
C SER A 213 10.52 6.64 8.08
N PRO A 214 10.13 5.88 9.13
CA PRO A 214 9.37 6.42 10.25
C PRO A 214 10.25 7.31 11.16
N PHE A 215 11.56 7.34 10.96
CA PHE A 215 12.53 8.08 11.77
C PHE A 215 12.70 9.50 11.23
N GLN A 216 12.69 10.48 12.14
CA GLN A 216 12.95 11.88 11.80
C GLN A 216 14.40 12.08 11.38
N ASN A 217 14.65 12.19 10.09
CA ASN A 217 15.96 12.55 9.56
C ASN A 217 16.06 14.07 9.39
N LYS A 218 17.29 14.62 9.44
CA LYS A 218 17.55 16.08 9.42
C LYS A 218 16.94 16.82 8.22
N ASP A 219 16.58 16.09 7.17
CA ASP A 219 15.97 16.60 5.94
C ASP A 219 14.42 16.57 5.95
N GLY A 220 13.80 16.28 7.10
CA GLY A 220 12.34 16.36 7.27
C GLY A 220 11.54 15.27 6.56
N ALA A 221 12.18 14.17 6.20
CA ALA A 221 11.53 13.12 5.42
C ALA A 221 11.08 11.95 6.32
N SER A 222 9.77 11.92 6.53
CA SER A 222 8.99 10.76 6.93
C SER A 222 7.66 10.90 6.22
N ARG A 223 7.51 10.36 5.00
CA ARG A 223 6.25 10.54 4.27
C ARG A 223 5.69 9.30 3.59
N GLY A 224 6.40 8.17 3.50
CA GLY A 224 5.80 6.90 3.06
C GLY A 224 5.44 6.82 1.55
N TYR A 225 5.29 7.96 0.88
CA TYR A 225 4.87 8.11 -0.53
C TYR A 225 5.68 7.25 -1.50
N SER A 226 7.00 7.17 -1.31
CA SER A 226 7.89 6.52 -2.28
C SER A 226 8.30 5.08 -1.91
N CYS A 227 7.66 4.47 -0.92
CA CYS A 227 8.13 3.20 -0.35
C CYS A 227 7.77 1.98 -1.16
N ALA A 228 6.83 2.14 -2.10
CA ALA A 228 6.57 1.11 -3.09
C ALA A 228 7.83 0.72 -3.86
N ASN A 229 8.68 1.70 -4.23
CA ASN A 229 9.92 1.42 -4.95
C ASN A 229 10.88 0.55 -4.11
N TRP A 230 10.99 0.83 -2.81
CA TRP A 230 11.89 0.06 -1.93
C TRP A 230 11.44 -1.39 -1.86
N VAL A 231 10.15 -1.58 -1.60
CA VAL A 231 9.56 -2.92 -1.45
C VAL A 231 9.68 -3.71 -2.75
N LEU A 232 9.48 -3.09 -3.91
CA LEU A 232 9.60 -3.78 -5.20
C LEU A 232 11.05 -4.17 -5.55
N GLN A 233 12.04 -3.36 -5.17
CA GLN A 233 13.45 -3.64 -5.46
C GLN A 233 14.08 -4.60 -4.45
N ASN A 234 13.80 -4.41 -3.15
CA ASN A 234 14.47 -5.12 -2.06
C ASN A 234 13.65 -6.25 -1.44
N GLU A 235 12.36 -6.36 -1.81
CA GLU A 235 11.41 -7.37 -1.33
C GLU A 235 11.30 -7.46 0.20
N ASN A 236 11.44 -6.33 0.88
CA ASN A 236 11.37 -6.19 2.33
C ASN A 236 10.76 -4.84 2.74
N LEU A 237 10.42 -4.73 4.02
CA LEU A 237 9.98 -3.49 4.68
C LEU A 237 10.96 -3.10 5.80
N ASP A 238 12.25 -3.38 5.63
CA ASP A 238 13.26 -3.20 6.69
C ASP A 238 13.39 -1.74 7.14
N TYR A 239 13.02 -0.79 6.27
CA TYR A 239 12.99 0.63 6.56
C TYR A 239 12.02 1.02 7.68
N LEU A 240 11.11 0.13 8.08
CA LEU A 240 10.28 0.31 9.26
C LEU A 240 11.05 0.12 10.57
N TYR A 241 12.25 -0.46 10.53
CA TYR A 241 12.95 -0.96 11.71
C TYR A 241 14.37 -0.42 11.90
N CYS A 242 14.99 0.13 10.87
CA CYS A 242 16.32 0.74 10.97
C CYS A 242 16.44 2.01 10.12
N ASP A 243 17.28 2.93 10.59
CA ASP A 243 17.45 4.30 10.08
C ASP A 243 18.72 4.49 9.23
N ASP A 244 19.55 3.46 9.12
CA ASP A 244 20.85 3.48 8.42
C ASP A 244 20.84 2.76 7.07
N LEU A 245 19.65 2.41 6.58
CA LEU A 245 19.48 1.76 5.28
C LEU A 245 19.86 2.70 4.13
N ASN A 246 20.39 2.12 3.07
CA ASN A 246 20.58 2.80 1.82
C ASN A 246 20.53 1.88 0.60
N TRP A 247 20.20 2.48 -0.54
CA TRP A 247 19.93 1.78 -1.79
C TRP A 247 21.14 1.09 -2.42
N GLN A 248 22.36 1.46 -2.01
CA GLN A 248 23.59 1.00 -2.67
C GLN A 248 24.35 -0.05 -1.84
N THR A 249 24.43 0.15 -0.53
CA THR A 249 25.33 -0.59 0.36
C THR A 249 24.63 -1.26 1.53
N LYS A 250 23.40 -0.85 1.91
CA LYS A 250 22.69 -1.45 3.06
C LYS A 250 21.18 -1.53 2.84
N THR A 251 20.71 -2.62 2.25
CA THR A 251 19.27 -2.83 1.93
C THR A 251 18.51 -3.67 2.96
N LYS A 252 19.18 -4.08 4.05
CA LYS A 252 18.63 -4.85 5.16
C LYS A 252 19.15 -4.35 6.50
N CYS A 253 18.37 -4.51 7.56
CA CYS A 253 18.81 -4.08 8.90
C CYS A 253 19.95 -4.95 9.48
N LYS A 254 20.10 -6.19 9.00
CA LYS A 254 21.11 -7.17 9.45
C LYS A 254 22.03 -7.59 8.32
#